data_AF-A0AAW9N005-F1
#
_entry.id   AF-A0AAW9N005-F1
#
_cell.length_a   1.000
_cell.length_b   1.000
_cell.length_c   1.000
_cell.angle_alpha   90.00
_cell.angle_beta   90.00
_cell.angle_gamma   90.00
#
_symmetry.space_group_name_H-M   'P 1'
#
loop_
_entity.id
_entity.type
_entity.pdbx_description
1 polymer ?
#
loop_
_entity_poly.entity_id
_entity_poly.type
_entity_poly.pdbx_seq_one_letter_code
_entity_poly.pdbx_strand_id
1 'polypeptide(L)' 'MHCLGCPSSQNETIEEAAAVHGVNTEELLQKLND' A
#
# COMPACT_ATOMS: atom_id res chain seq x y z
N MET A 1 0.58 8.99 -3.33
CA MET A 1 -0.47 9.16 -2.29
C MET A 1 -1.66 10.01 -2.72
N HIS A 2 -1.64 10.77 -3.84
CA HIS A 2 -2.87 11.34 -4.44
C HIS A 2 -3.87 10.23 -4.86
N CYS A 3 -3.38 9.01 -5.05
CA CYS A 3 -4.16 7.84 -5.44
C CYS A 3 -5.05 7.26 -4.32
N LEU A 4 -4.76 7.50 -3.03
CA LEU A 4 -5.48 6.84 -1.92
C LEU A 4 -6.99 7.17 -1.87
N GLY A 5 -7.39 8.31 -2.43
CA GLY A 5 -8.81 8.70 -2.53
C GLY A 5 -9.51 8.20 -3.81
N CYS A 6 -8.78 7.59 -4.75
CA CYS A 6 -9.35 7.05 -5.97
C CYS A 6 -10.05 5.71 -5.65
N PRO A 7 -11.33 5.52 -6.03
CA PRO A 7 -12.04 4.25 -5.82
C PRO A 7 -11.30 3.03 -6.40
N SER A 8 -10.59 3.23 -7.51
CA SER A 8 -9.80 2.17 -8.16
C SER A 8 -8.60 1.73 -7.32
N SER A 9 -8.04 2.64 -6.51
CA SER A 9 -6.88 2.38 -5.64
C SER A 9 -7.26 1.92 -4.23
N GLN A 10 -8.55 1.81 -3.93
CA GLN A 10 -9.03 1.18 -2.69
C GLN A 10 -9.32 -0.32 -2.87
N ASN A 11 -9.35 -0.79 -4.13
CA ASN A 11 -9.59 -2.19 -4.47
C ASN A 11 -8.29 -2.98 -4.76
N GLU A 12 -7.13 -2.34 -4.66
CA GLU A 12 -5.82 -3.01 -4.75
C GLU A 12 -5.39 -3.53 -3.37
N THR A 13 -4.62 -4.62 -3.35
CA THR A 13 -4.00 -5.11 -2.11
C THR A 13 -2.85 -4.20 -1.68
N ILE A 14 -2.52 -4.23 -0.39
CA ILE A 14 -1.37 -3.47 0.15
C ILE A 14 -0.06 -3.91 -0.54
N GLU A 15 0.06 -5.19 -0.90
CA GLU A 15 1.24 -5.73 -1.59
C GLU A 15 1.36 -5.20 -3.03
N GLU A 16 0.27 -5.19 -3.79
CA GLU A 16 0.25 -4.64 -5.15
C GLU A 16 0.62 -3.15 -5.14
N ALA A 17 0.04 -2.39 -4.21
CA ALA A 17 0.35 -0.97 -4.02
C ALA A 17 1.82 -0.75 -3.64
N ALA A 18 2.37 -1.58 -2.76
CA ALA A 18 3.76 -1.49 -2.34
C ALA A 18 4.74 -1.80 -3.50
N ALA A 19 4.39 -2.77 -4.37
CA ALA A 19 5.21 -3.15 -5.52
C ALA A 19 5.36 -2.02 -6.56
N VAL A 20 4.32 -1.21 -6.81
CA VAL A 20 4.40 -0.07 -7.76
C VAL A 20 5.27 1.09 -7.25
N HIS A 21 5.46 1.16 -5.93
CA HIS A 21 6.20 2.22 -5.26
C HIS A 21 7.55 1.77 -4.70
N GLY A 22 7.95 0.51 -4.91
CA GLY A 22 9.20 -0.05 -4.40
C GLY A 22 9.27 -0.09 -2.87
N VAL A 23 8.13 -0.18 -2.20
CA VAL A 23 8.02 -0.26 -0.74
C VAL A 23 8.06 -1.72 -0.32
N ASN A 24 8.73 -2.02 0.80
CA ASN A 24 8.69 -3.35 1.39
C ASN A 24 7.36 -3.53 2.16
N THR A 25 6.52 -4.46 1.69
CA THR A 25 5.20 -4.73 2.29
C THR A 25 5.29 -5.19 3.74
N GLU A 26 6.26 -6.05 4.07
CA GLU A 26 6.41 -6.60 5.43
C GLU A 26 6.80 -5.51 6.44
N GLU A 27 7.78 -4.68 6.09
CA GLU A 27 8.20 -3.55 6.92
C GLU A 27 7.07 -2.54 7.11
N LEU A 28 6.28 -2.30 6.07
CA LEU A 28 5.11 -1.43 6.14
C LEU A 28 4.05 -1.99 7.09
N LEU A 29 3.73 -3.29 6.98
CA LEU A 29 2.75 -3.94 7.85
C LEU A 29 3.22 -3.97 9.31
N GLN A 30 4.50 -4.22 9.56
CA GLN A 30 5.04 -4.17 10.92
C GLN A 30 4.84 -2.78 11.54
N LYS A 31 5.23 -1.72 10.84
CA LYS A 31 5.04 -0.33 11.32
C LYS A 31 3.59 0.09 11.53
N LEU A 32 2.64 -0.54 10.84
CA LEU A 32 1.22 -0.23 10.95
C LEU A 32 0.53 -0.98 12.09
N ASN A 33 1.06 -2.16 12.46
CA ASN A 33 0.48 -3.02 13.51
C ASN A 33 1.17 -2.86 14.88
N ASP A 34 2.29 -2.14 14.94
CA ASP A 34 2.92 -1.64 16.17
C ASP A 34 2.13 -0.46 16.78
#